data_AF-A0A0D7BPZ3-F1
#
_entry.id   AF-A0A0D7BPZ3-F1
#
_cell.length_a   1.000
_cell.length_b   1.000
_cell.length_c   1.000
_cell.angle_alpha   90.00
_cell.angle_beta   90.00
_cell.angle_gamma   90.00
#
_symmetry.space_group_name_H-M   'P 1'
#
loop_
_entity.id
_entity.type
_entity.pdbx_description
1 polymer ?
#
loop_
_entity_poly.entity_id
_entity_poly.type
_entity_poly.pdbx_seq_one_letter_code
_entity_poly.pdbx_strand_id
1 'polypeptide(L)'
;CPFCEYKQGNSRKPDFQRHVATHQRKDNILEGWWCKGIPVGKHVSVFNRSQLNNGHNKLIDLKSTPIFFNGEYRIGGCKMTFSRRDALKRHLDNPAISCAG
;
A
#
# COMPACT_ATOMS: atom_id res chain seq x y z
N CYS A 1 -11.76 -18.67 16.58
CA CYS A 1 -10.30 -18.50 16.66
C CYS A 1 -9.93 -18.66 18.14
N PRO A 2 -8.76 -19.20 18.51
CA PRO A 2 -8.40 -19.27 19.93
C PRO A 2 -8.16 -17.90 20.58
N PHE A 3 -7.96 -16.84 19.78
CA PHE A 3 -7.64 -15.48 20.27
C PHE A 3 -8.79 -14.47 20.10
N CYS A 4 -9.90 -14.85 19.44
CA CYS A 4 -11.10 -14.02 19.30
C CYS A 4 -12.33 -14.82 18.85
N GLU A 5 -13.49 -14.17 18.87
CA GLU A 5 -14.80 -14.75 18.51
C GLU A 5 -14.96 -15.13 17.03
N TYR A 6 -14.00 -14.79 16.17
CA TYR A 6 -14.06 -15.09 14.75
C TYR A 6 -14.23 -16.60 14.47
N LYS A 7 -15.32 -16.97 13.79
CA LYS A 7 -15.57 -18.31 13.27
C LYS A 7 -15.39 -18.30 11.75
N GLN A 8 -14.50 -19.15 11.25
CA GLN A 8 -14.27 -19.24 9.82
C GLN A 8 -15.47 -19.89 9.14
N GLY A 9 -16.10 -19.19 8.19
CA GLY A 9 -17.25 -19.72 7.45
C GLY A 9 -16.90 -20.70 6.33
N ASN A 10 -15.61 -20.85 6.00
CA ASN A 10 -15.11 -21.80 5.00
C ASN A 10 -14.06 -22.73 5.63
N SER A 11 -13.80 -23.89 5.02
CA SER A 11 -12.82 -24.86 5.55
C SER A 11 -11.39 -24.64 5.03
N ARG A 12 -11.06 -23.44 4.53
CA ARG A 12 -9.74 -23.17 3.94
C ARG A 12 -8.72 -22.87 5.03
N LYS A 13 -7.90 -23.86 5.41
CA LYS A 13 -6.80 -23.71 6.36
C LYS A 13 -5.90 -22.46 6.15
N PRO A 14 -5.53 -22.06 4.90
CA PRO A 14 -4.71 -20.86 4.70
C PRO A 14 -5.38 -19.56 5.15
N ASP A 15 -6.71 -19.45 5.04
CA ASP A 15 -7.44 -18.26 5.46
C ASP A 15 -7.52 -18.18 6.99
N PHE A 16 -7.68 -19.32 7.66
CA PHE A 16 -7.63 -19.40 9.12
C PHE A 16 -6.25 -19.03 9.66
N GLN A 17 -5.19 -19.58 9.07
CA GLN A 17 -3.82 -19.25 9.46
C GLN A 17 -3.53 -17.75 9.29
N ARG A 18 -4.03 -17.15 8.21
CA ARG A 18 -3.92 -15.70 7.98
C ARG A 18 -4.66 -14.91 9.05
N HIS A 19 -5.85 -15.34 9.44
CA HIS A 19 -6.62 -14.72 10.52
C HIS A 19 -5.87 -14.82 11.88
N VAL A 20 -5.32 -15.98 12.21
CA VAL A 20 -4.55 -16.14 13.45
C VAL A 20 -3.30 -15.26 13.45
N ALA A 21 -2.60 -15.16 12.31
CA ALA A 21 -1.43 -14.32 12.15
C ALA A 21 -1.71 -12.83 12.39
N THR A 22 -2.95 -12.35 12.18
CA THR A 22 -3.33 -10.96 12.48
C THR A 22 -3.17 -10.61 13.97
N HIS A 23 -3.33 -11.57 14.88
CA HIS A 23 -3.14 -11.34 16.32
C HIS A 23 -1.67 -11.13 16.71
N GLN A 24 -0.73 -11.63 15.89
CA GLN A 24 0.71 -11.54 16.15
C GLN A 24 1.38 -10.39 15.40
N ARG A 25 0.63 -9.63 14.60
CA ARG A 25 1.17 -8.47 13.91
C ARG A 25 1.46 -7.38 14.89
N LYS A 26 2.74 -7.07 15.07
CA LYS A 26 3.15 -5.76 15.58
C LYS A 26 2.73 -4.72 14.54
N ASP A 27 2.13 -3.60 14.97
CA ASP A 27 1.83 -2.42 14.15
C ASP A 27 3.11 -1.71 13.69
N ASN A 28 4.03 -2.46 13.09
CA ASN A 28 5.30 -1.94 12.64
C ASN A 28 5.09 -1.34 11.25
N ILE A 29 4.70 -0.06 11.21
CA ILE A 29 4.51 0.71 9.97
C ILE A 29 5.78 0.68 9.09
N LEU A 30 6.96 0.46 9.69
CA LEU A 30 8.23 0.28 8.99
C LEU A 30 8.27 -1.00 8.12
N GLU A 31 7.73 -2.10 8.63
CA GLU A 31 7.78 -3.43 7.97
C GLU A 31 6.43 -3.88 7.38
N GLY A 32 5.36 -3.12 7.62
CA GLY A 32 4.01 -3.41 7.17
C GLY A 32 3.76 -3.14 5.68
N TRP A 33 2.64 -3.68 5.18
CA TRP A 33 2.14 -3.36 3.84
C TRP A 33 1.42 -2.02 3.90
N TRP A 34 2.02 -0.96 3.37
CA TRP A 34 1.36 0.34 3.31
C TRP A 34 1.75 1.07 2.03
N CYS A 35 0.90 2.00 1.62
CA CYS A 35 1.09 2.80 0.41
C CYS A 35 2.10 3.93 0.69
N LYS A 36 3.35 3.74 0.24
CA LYS A 36 4.50 4.58 0.61
C LYS A 36 4.62 5.86 -0.22
N GLY A 37 3.88 5.96 -1.32
CA GLY A 37 4.16 6.97 -2.34
C GLY A 37 5.50 6.72 -3.03
N ILE A 38 5.87 7.67 -3.88
CA ILE A 38 7.06 7.60 -4.74
C ILE A 38 8.19 8.44 -4.13
N PRO A 39 9.45 7.97 -4.16
CA PRO A 39 10.60 8.80 -3.81
C PRO A 39 10.61 10.15 -4.52
N VAL A 40 11.04 11.21 -3.83
CA VAL A 40 11.16 12.55 -4.44
C VAL A 40 12.31 12.59 -5.46
N GLY A 41 12.32 13.63 -6.30
CA GLY A 41 13.37 13.86 -7.30
C GLY A 41 13.04 13.23 -8.66
N LYS A 42 14.03 12.61 -9.30
CA LYS A 42 13.90 12.04 -10.67
C LYS A 42 12.80 10.98 -10.79
N HIS A 43 12.43 10.32 -9.69
CA HIS A 43 11.42 9.27 -9.68
C HIS A 43 10.00 9.80 -9.94
N VAL A 44 9.67 11.02 -9.52
CA VAL A 44 8.33 11.59 -9.70
C VAL A 44 8.06 11.89 -11.18
N SER A 45 9.02 12.52 -11.86
CA SER A 45 8.89 12.85 -13.28
C SER A 45 8.80 11.60 -14.15
N VAL A 46 9.59 10.57 -13.85
CA VAL A 46 9.54 9.27 -14.54
C VAL A 46 8.20 8.58 -14.29
N PHE A 47 7.70 8.60 -13.06
CA PHE A 47 6.41 8.02 -12.71
C PHE A 47 5.27 8.72 -13.45
N ASN A 48 5.16 10.06 -13.37
CA ASN A 48 4.11 10.81 -14.07
C ASN A 48 4.15 10.56 -15.58
N ARG A 49 5.34 10.55 -16.19
CA ARG A 49 5.51 10.21 -17.62
C ARG A 49 5.00 8.81 -17.93
N SER A 50 5.34 7.82 -17.10
CA SER A 50 4.86 6.45 -17.29
C SER A 50 3.34 6.35 -17.16
N GLN A 51 2.73 7.06 -16.21
CA GLN A 51 1.27 7.05 -16.06
C GLN A 51 0.58 7.66 -17.29
N LEU A 52 1.07 8.81 -17.78
CA LEU A 52 0.56 9.44 -19.00
C LEU A 52 0.69 8.52 -20.22
N ASN A 53 1.85 7.87 -20.41
CA ASN A 53 2.09 6.97 -21.54
C ASN A 53 1.18 5.75 -21.53
N ASN A 54 0.78 5.28 -20.35
CA ASN A 54 -0.15 4.16 -20.18
C ASN A 54 -1.62 4.61 -20.18
N GLY A 55 -1.93 5.90 -20.41
CA GLY A 55 -3.28 6.45 -20.35
C GLY A 55 -3.88 6.48 -18.94
N HIS A 56 -3.04 6.36 -17.90
CA HIS A 56 -3.47 6.43 -16.51
C HIS A 56 -3.43 7.87 -15.99
N ASN A 57 -4.42 8.26 -15.18
CA ASN A 57 -4.46 9.58 -14.55
C ASN A 57 -3.96 9.57 -13.09
N LYS A 58 -2.95 8.75 -12.80
CA LYS A 58 -2.35 8.65 -11.46
C LYS A 58 -1.19 9.61 -11.32
N LEU A 59 -1.45 10.91 -11.36
CA LEU A 59 -0.38 11.91 -11.34
C LEU A 59 -0.05 12.33 -9.92
N ILE A 60 1.24 12.47 -9.64
CA ILE A 60 1.72 13.12 -8.43
C ILE A 60 1.74 14.62 -8.69
N ASP A 61 1.01 15.38 -7.89
CA ASP A 61 1.17 16.83 -7.83
C ASP A 61 2.49 17.18 -7.14
N LEU A 62 3.39 17.84 -7.86
CA LEU A 62 4.70 18.28 -7.36
C LEU A 62 4.59 19.30 -6.23
N LYS A 63 3.42 19.93 -6.05
CA LYS A 63 3.13 20.82 -4.92
C LYS A 63 2.71 20.07 -3.65
N SER A 64 2.46 18.76 -3.74
CA SER A 64 2.12 17.95 -2.56
C SER A 64 3.28 17.91 -1.58
N THR A 65 2.97 17.96 -0.28
CA THR A 65 3.96 17.91 0.78
C THR A 65 4.68 16.56 0.81
N PRO A 66 6.01 16.52 0.65
CA PRO A 66 6.79 15.31 0.86
C PRO A 66 6.78 14.88 2.33
N ILE A 67 6.82 13.58 2.56
CA ILE A 67 6.99 12.96 3.88
C ILE A 67 8.37 12.33 3.97
N PHE A 68 9.04 12.48 5.11
CA PHE A 68 10.30 11.78 5.37
C PHE A 68 10.01 10.41 6.00
N PHE A 69 10.46 9.34 5.35
CA PHE A 69 10.22 7.98 5.82
C PHE A 69 11.41 7.07 5.52
N ASN A 70 11.87 6.34 6.55
CA ASN A 70 12.96 5.35 6.43
C ASN A 70 14.21 5.90 5.71
N GLY A 71 14.59 7.14 6.03
CA GLY A 71 15.78 7.79 5.47
C GLY A 71 15.57 8.48 4.11
N GLU A 72 14.36 8.46 3.54
CA GLU A 72 14.10 9.00 2.20
C GLU A 72 12.83 9.87 2.19
N TYR A 73 12.85 10.96 1.42
CA TYR A 73 11.66 11.76 1.17
C TYR A 73 10.77 11.11 0.10
N ARG A 74 9.47 11.03 0.38
CA ARG A 74 8.45 10.44 -0.51
C ARG A 74 7.28 11.38 -0.69
N ILE A 75 6.65 11.33 -1.86
CA ILE A 75 5.53 12.20 -2.24
C ILE A 75 4.46 11.36 -2.96
N GLY A 76 3.21 11.83 -2.94
CA GLY A 76 2.08 11.03 -3.41
C GLY A 76 1.69 9.93 -2.40
N GLY A 77 0.96 8.92 -2.88
CA GLY A 77 0.41 7.84 -2.05
C GLY A 77 -0.68 8.28 -1.05
N CYS A 78 -1.50 7.33 -0.59
CA CYS A 78 -2.54 7.53 0.42
C CYS A 78 -2.07 7.28 1.87
N LYS A 79 -0.86 6.72 2.07
CA LYS A 79 -0.29 6.39 3.39
C LYS A 79 -1.12 5.40 4.23
N MET A 80 -2.16 4.80 3.65
CA MET A 80 -2.96 3.80 4.33
C MET A 80 -2.17 2.51 4.52
N THR A 81 -2.33 1.89 5.69
CA THR A 81 -1.85 0.54 5.96
C THR A 81 -2.83 -0.49 5.40
N PHE A 82 -2.28 -1.61 4.97
CA PHE A 82 -3.00 -2.75 4.44
C PHE A 82 -2.66 -3.95 5.31
N SER A 83 -3.67 -4.75 5.59
CA SER A 83 -3.45 -6.00 6.30
C SER A 83 -2.70 -7.02 5.43
N ARG A 84 -2.49 -6.82 4.13
CA ARG A 84 -1.93 -7.84 3.25
C ARG A 84 -1.14 -7.26 2.08
N ARG A 85 -0.09 -7.96 1.66
CA ARG A 85 0.70 -7.62 0.45
C ARG A 85 -0.18 -7.54 -0.78
N ASP A 86 -1.08 -8.51 -0.98
CA ASP A 86 -1.95 -8.54 -2.15
C ASP A 86 -2.97 -7.41 -2.16
N ALA A 87 -3.41 -6.94 -0.99
CA ALA A 87 -4.31 -5.79 -0.89
C ALA A 87 -3.59 -4.50 -1.31
N LEU A 88 -2.35 -4.29 -0.83
CA LEU A 88 -1.51 -3.20 -1.28
C LEU A 88 -1.23 -3.31 -2.79
N LYS A 89 -0.88 -4.50 -3.30
CA LYS A 89 -0.63 -4.71 -4.72
C LYS A 89 -1.84 -4.34 -5.57
N ARG A 90 -3.04 -4.82 -5.23
CA ARG A 90 -4.27 -4.45 -5.93
C ARG A 90 -4.55 -2.95 -5.88
N HIS A 91 -4.24 -2.29 -4.76
CA HIS A 91 -4.39 -0.84 -4.65
C HIS A 91 -3.48 -0.09 -5.64
N LEU A 92 -2.22 -0.52 -5.78
CA LEU A 92 -1.25 0.08 -6.71
C LEU A 92 -1.60 -0.21 -8.17
N ASP A 93 -1.98 -1.46 -8.47
CA ASP A 93 -2.21 -1.93 -9.84
C ASP A 93 -3.56 -1.49 -10.41
N ASN A 94 -4.53 -1.08 -9.58
CA ASN A 94 -5.88 -0.75 -10.05
C ASN A 94 -5.92 0.63 -10.75
N PRO A 95 -6.14 0.71 -12.08
CA PRO A 95 -6.14 1.97 -12.81
C PRO A 95 -7.29 2.91 -12.42
N ALA A 96 -8.39 2.39 -11.87
CA ALA A 96 -9.51 3.20 -11.40
C ALA A 96 -9.22 3.95 -10.09
N ILE A 97 -8.12 3.61 -9.39
CA ILE A 97 -7.70 4.30 -8.17
C ILE A 97 -6.70 5.41 -8.55
N SER A 98 -7.02 6.66 -8.21
CA SER A 98 -6.15 7.83 -8.46
C SER A 98 -4.91 7.92 -7.56
N CYS A 99 -4.72 6.97 -6.63
CA CYS A 99 -3.56 6.94 -5.75
C CYS A 99 -2.26 6.77 -6.53
N ALA A 100 -1.33 7.70 -6.31
CA ALA A 100 -0.06 7.81 -7.01
C ALA A 100 1.11 7.31 -6.14
N GLY A 101 1.29 5.99 -6.15
CA GLY A 101 2.30 5.24 -5.36
C GLY A 101 1.71 4.54 -4.15
#